data_AF-A0A7S2HFG5-F1
#
_entry.id   AF-A0A7S2HFG5-F1
#
_cell.length_a   1.000
_cell.length_b   1.000
_cell.length_c   1.000
_cell.angle_alpha   90.00
_cell.angle_beta   90.00
_cell.angle_gamma   90.00
#
_symmetry.space_group_name_H-M   'P 1'
#
loop_
_entity.id
_entity.type
_entity.pdbx_description
1 polymer ?
#
loop_
_entity_poly.entity_id
_entity_poly.type
_entity_poly.pdbx_seq_one_letter_code
_entity_poly.pdbx_strand_id
1 'polypeptide(L)'
;RAVLLYANCRRPDEDLSFREVLQRIRDILSSGKYTQIPQLSSSRPFNVATPFELVPKGKEGGTRRAVLIGINYVGMKGELSGCHNDVHNIKDYIMDVWGFREENMTILLDDGQHKLPTRANILGAYNQLVEDSQPGDVCFCHFSGHGGMLPDDNGDEDDGFDETLIPLDFKQTGQIRDDDLYKILVVPMKRGVTLTCLYDCCHSGTVLDLPYNFRPGETEEFEEEANFQFGPLISIAAGLAATCINTNDPANSCCTVS
;
A
#
# COMPACT_ATOMS: atom_id res chain seq x y z
N ARG A 1 -9.98 -4.68 -2.80
CA ARG A 1 -10.24 -5.17 -4.19
C ARG A 1 -9.02 -5.44 -5.10
N ALA A 2 -7.79 -4.96 -4.88
CA ALA A 2 -6.58 -5.48 -5.54
C ALA A 2 -6.34 -6.99 -5.31
N VAL A 3 -6.95 -7.50 -4.24
CA VAL A 3 -7.09 -8.92 -3.88
C VAL A 3 -7.74 -9.79 -4.97
N LEU A 4 -8.49 -9.21 -5.91
CA LEU A 4 -9.16 -9.95 -6.98
C LEU A 4 -8.21 -10.65 -7.97
N LEU A 5 -6.94 -10.23 -8.07
CA LEU A 5 -5.95 -10.95 -8.87
C LEU A 5 -5.69 -12.39 -8.37
N TYR A 6 -6.00 -12.67 -7.10
CA TYR A 6 -5.69 -13.93 -6.45
C TYR A 6 -6.92 -14.61 -5.84
N ALA A 7 -8.13 -14.18 -6.23
CA ALA A 7 -9.32 -14.98 -6.02
C ALA A 7 -9.05 -16.37 -6.61
N ASN A 8 -8.93 -17.39 -5.72
CA ASN A 8 -8.64 -18.82 -5.95
C ASN A 8 -7.28 -19.39 -5.45
N CYS A 9 -6.50 -18.68 -4.62
CA CYS A 9 -5.33 -19.28 -3.91
C CYS A 9 -4.33 -20.00 -4.85
N ARG A 10 -4.14 -19.51 -6.07
CA ARG A 10 -3.15 -20.04 -7.02
C ARG A 10 -2.24 -18.90 -7.44
N ARG A 11 -0.94 -19.16 -7.45
CA ARG A 11 -0.01 -18.39 -8.27
C ARG A 11 -0.60 -18.45 -9.70
N PRO A 12 -0.85 -17.31 -10.38
CA PRO A 12 -1.24 -17.37 -11.77
C PRO A 12 -0.24 -18.28 -12.49
N ASP A 13 -0.73 -19.22 -13.30
CA ASP A 13 0.10 -20.21 -14.01
C ASP A 13 1.11 -19.54 -14.98
N GLU A 14 1.08 -18.22 -15.09
CA GLU A 14 1.91 -17.35 -15.91
C GLU A 14 2.69 -16.40 -15.00
N ASP A 15 4.00 -16.29 -15.21
CA ASP A 15 4.87 -15.28 -14.57
C ASP A 15 4.53 -13.88 -15.14
N LEU A 16 3.42 -13.32 -14.69
CA LEU A 16 2.95 -12.00 -15.11
C LEU A 16 3.96 -10.92 -14.74
N SER A 17 4.16 -9.97 -15.63
CA SER A 17 4.90 -8.76 -15.36
C SER A 17 4.13 -7.78 -14.47
N PHE A 18 4.83 -6.82 -13.86
CA PHE A 18 4.19 -5.72 -13.11
C PHE A 18 3.13 -5.00 -13.95
N ARG A 19 3.43 -4.76 -15.23
CA ARG A 19 2.50 -4.16 -16.19
C ARG A 19 1.24 -5.01 -16.38
N GLU A 20 1.38 -6.32 -16.58
CA GLU A 20 0.24 -7.22 -16.81
C GLU A 20 -0.61 -7.40 -15.55
N VAL A 21 0.02 -7.43 -14.37
CA VAL A 21 -0.66 -7.43 -13.06
C VAL A 21 -1.57 -6.20 -12.95
N LEU A 22 -1.02 -5.00 -13.19
CA LEU A 22 -1.78 -3.75 -13.11
C LEU A 22 -2.88 -3.67 -14.18
N GLN A 23 -2.63 -4.15 -15.39
CA GLN A 23 -3.64 -4.22 -16.44
C GLN A 23 -4.79 -5.16 -16.05
N ARG A 24 -4.50 -6.33 -15.50
CA ARG A 24 -5.53 -7.26 -15.01
C ARG A 24 -6.36 -6.64 -13.88
N ILE A 25 -5.74 -5.91 -12.95
CA ILE A 25 -6.48 -5.17 -11.92
C ILE A 25 -7.43 -4.16 -12.60
N ARG A 26 -6.93 -3.38 -13.57
CA ARG A 26 -7.73 -2.39 -14.29
C ARG A 26 -8.93 -3.01 -15.02
N ASP A 27 -8.73 -4.16 -15.67
CA ASP A 27 -9.78 -4.87 -16.39
C ASP A 27 -10.86 -5.40 -15.43
N ILE A 28 -10.44 -5.97 -14.30
CA ILE A 28 -11.35 -6.44 -13.25
C ILE A 28 -12.17 -5.29 -12.68
N LEU A 29 -11.54 -4.17 -12.34
CA LEU A 29 -12.22 -2.98 -11.82
C LEU A 29 -13.24 -2.44 -12.84
N SER A 30 -12.81 -2.28 -14.09
CA SER A 30 -13.68 -1.82 -15.18
C SER A 30 -14.89 -2.74 -15.39
N SER A 31 -14.69 -4.06 -15.33
CA SER A 31 -15.77 -5.05 -15.46
C SER A 31 -16.77 -4.99 -14.30
N GLY A 32 -16.29 -4.64 -13.10
CA GLY A 32 -17.09 -4.45 -11.90
C GLY A 32 -17.79 -3.09 -11.82
N LYS A 33 -17.66 -2.24 -12.86
CA LYS A 33 -18.15 -0.84 -12.90
C LYS A 33 -17.49 0.07 -11.85
N TYR A 34 -16.25 -0.26 -11.47
CA TYR A 34 -15.41 0.57 -10.63
C TYR A 34 -14.71 1.61 -11.50
N THR A 35 -14.65 2.85 -11.02
CA THR A 35 -13.97 3.97 -11.69
C THR A 35 -12.50 4.08 -11.28
N GLN A 36 -12.11 3.33 -10.25
CA GLN A 36 -10.75 3.20 -9.76
C GLN A 36 -9.76 2.79 -10.87
N ILE A 37 -8.63 3.48 -10.93
CA ILE A 37 -7.49 3.21 -11.80
C ILE A 37 -6.32 2.78 -10.93
N PRO A 38 -5.76 1.57 -11.14
CA PRO A 38 -4.59 1.13 -10.40
C PRO A 38 -3.36 1.94 -10.82
N GLN A 39 -2.54 2.33 -9.85
CA GLN A 39 -1.28 3.03 -10.06
C GLN A 39 -0.15 2.31 -9.32
N LEU A 40 1.07 2.49 -9.82
CA LEU A 40 2.29 1.95 -9.25
C LEU A 40 3.27 3.08 -9.02
N SER A 41 3.68 3.28 -7.78
CA SER A 41 4.72 4.25 -7.44
C SER A 41 5.96 3.55 -6.86
N SER A 42 7.13 4.14 -7.03
CA SER A 42 8.41 3.50 -6.66
C SER A 42 9.47 4.51 -6.24
N SER A 43 10.35 4.12 -5.31
CA SER A 43 11.51 4.93 -4.91
C SER A 43 12.58 5.04 -6.00
N ARG A 44 12.52 4.18 -7.02
CA ARG A 44 13.41 4.17 -8.19
C ARG A 44 12.70 3.58 -9.40
N PRO A 45 12.99 4.03 -10.62
CA PRO A 45 12.41 3.43 -11.82
C PRO A 45 12.96 2.01 -12.01
N PHE A 46 12.12 1.12 -12.53
CA PHE A 46 12.52 -0.22 -12.94
C PHE A 46 11.72 -0.65 -14.18
N ASN A 47 12.15 -1.74 -14.82
CA ASN A 47 11.45 -2.25 -15.99
C ASN A 47 10.15 -2.97 -15.58
N VAL A 48 9.01 -2.32 -15.84
CA VAL A 48 7.66 -2.86 -15.53
C VAL A 48 7.28 -4.11 -16.33
N ALA A 49 8.01 -4.44 -17.40
CA ALA A 49 7.84 -5.69 -18.15
C ALA A 49 8.58 -6.88 -17.50
N THR A 50 9.29 -6.66 -16.39
CA THR A 50 9.85 -7.77 -15.61
C THR A 50 8.76 -8.49 -14.81
N PRO A 51 8.94 -9.80 -14.51
CA PRO A 51 8.00 -10.55 -13.68
C PRO A 51 7.72 -9.87 -12.35
N PHE A 52 6.46 -9.90 -11.92
CA PHE A 52 6.06 -9.42 -10.61
C PHE A 52 6.65 -10.34 -9.53
N GLU A 53 7.54 -9.78 -8.71
CA GLU A 53 8.18 -10.49 -7.60
C GLU A 53 8.02 -9.68 -6.31
N LEU A 54 7.29 -10.23 -5.33
CA LEU A 54 7.22 -9.63 -3.99
C LEU A 54 8.53 -9.86 -3.21
N VAL A 55 9.19 -11.00 -3.45
CA VAL A 55 10.51 -11.33 -2.90
C VAL A 55 11.51 -11.32 -4.05
N PRO A 56 12.27 -10.23 -4.25
CA PRO A 56 13.22 -10.14 -5.34
C PRO A 56 14.31 -11.20 -5.25
N LYS A 57 14.80 -11.66 -6.41
CA LYS A 57 15.96 -12.56 -6.46
C LYS A 57 17.15 -12.02 -5.66
N GLY A 58 17.78 -12.88 -4.87
CA GLY A 58 18.88 -12.53 -3.96
C GLY A 58 18.45 -12.02 -2.58
N LYS A 59 17.14 -11.93 -2.29
CA LYS A 59 16.59 -11.58 -0.97
C LYS A 59 15.96 -12.78 -0.25
N GLU A 60 16.14 -14.00 -0.76
CA GLU A 60 15.45 -15.19 -0.28
C GLU A 60 15.84 -15.56 1.16
N GLY A 61 17.06 -15.20 1.58
CA GLY A 61 17.60 -15.45 2.92
C GLY A 61 17.27 -14.40 3.98
N GLY A 62 16.62 -13.28 3.61
CA GLY A 62 16.16 -12.27 4.55
C GLY A 62 14.85 -12.65 5.24
N THR A 63 14.52 -11.95 6.33
CA THR A 63 13.24 -12.15 7.03
C THR A 63 12.12 -11.49 6.23
N ARG A 64 11.00 -12.19 6.06
CA ARG A 64 9.80 -11.70 5.40
C ARG A 64 8.80 -11.24 6.46
N ARG A 65 8.50 -9.95 6.50
CA ARG A 65 7.71 -9.28 7.55
C ARG A 65 6.50 -8.61 6.94
N ALA A 66 5.34 -8.66 7.61
CA ALA A 66 4.15 -7.99 7.08
C ALA A 66 3.35 -7.22 8.13
N VAL A 67 2.72 -6.13 7.69
CA VAL A 67 1.67 -5.42 8.43
C VAL A 67 0.40 -5.45 7.59
N LEU A 68 -0.64 -6.11 8.09
CA LEU A 68 -1.91 -6.30 7.39
C LEU A 68 -3.03 -5.63 8.18
N ILE A 69 -3.71 -4.67 7.57
CA ILE A 69 -4.72 -3.83 8.21
C ILE A 69 -6.01 -3.91 7.41
N GLY A 70 -7.12 -4.23 8.09
CA GLY A 70 -8.44 -4.31 7.49
C GLY A 70 -9.48 -3.68 8.40
N ILE A 71 -10.20 -2.68 7.91
CA ILE A 71 -11.18 -1.95 8.73
C ILE A 71 -12.55 -1.97 8.05
N ASN A 72 -13.53 -2.58 8.71
CA ASN A 72 -14.91 -2.62 8.27
C ASN A 72 -15.76 -1.50 8.89
N TYR A 73 -15.30 -0.83 9.94
CA TYR A 73 -16.02 0.22 10.66
C TYR A 73 -17.38 -0.29 11.16
N VAL A 74 -17.41 -1.50 11.72
CA VAL A 74 -18.64 -2.21 12.11
C VAL A 74 -19.49 -1.36 13.07
N GLY A 75 -20.75 -1.15 12.73
CA GLY A 75 -21.69 -0.33 13.51
C GLY A 75 -21.52 1.18 13.34
N MET A 76 -20.65 1.64 12.44
CA MET A 76 -20.46 3.06 12.13
C MET A 76 -21.15 3.42 10.80
N LYS A 77 -21.44 4.71 10.60
CA LYS A 77 -21.85 5.21 9.28
C LYS A 77 -20.67 5.05 8.32
N GLY A 78 -20.91 4.43 7.16
CA GLY A 78 -19.85 4.06 6.22
C GLY A 78 -19.30 2.64 6.43
N GLU A 79 -19.99 1.77 7.17
CA GLU A 79 -19.59 0.36 7.32
C GLU A 79 -19.27 -0.32 5.97
N LEU A 80 -18.14 -1.02 5.94
CA LEU A 80 -17.67 -1.87 4.85
C LEU A 80 -17.80 -3.34 5.27
N SER A 81 -17.82 -4.25 4.29
CA SER A 81 -17.97 -5.69 4.53
C SER A 81 -16.86 -6.55 3.92
N GLY A 82 -15.91 -5.93 3.21
CA GLY A 82 -14.90 -6.64 2.42
C GLY A 82 -13.49 -6.62 3.00
N CYS A 83 -13.17 -5.67 3.90
CA CYS A 83 -11.79 -5.37 4.25
C CYS A 83 -11.12 -6.48 5.07
N HIS A 84 -11.87 -7.15 5.94
CA HIS A 84 -11.38 -8.34 6.66
C HIS A 84 -11.05 -9.48 5.69
N ASN A 85 -11.94 -9.75 4.74
CA ASN A 85 -11.73 -10.80 3.74
C ASN A 85 -10.53 -10.47 2.83
N ASP A 86 -10.34 -9.20 2.49
CA ASP A 86 -9.17 -8.74 1.74
C ASP A 86 -7.87 -9.05 2.49
N VAL A 87 -7.82 -8.78 3.80
CA VAL A 87 -6.65 -9.12 4.64
C VAL A 87 -6.40 -10.63 4.69
N HIS A 88 -7.44 -11.45 4.86
CA HIS A 88 -7.28 -12.91 4.91
C HIS A 88 -6.74 -13.46 3.59
N ASN A 89 -7.31 -13.05 2.46
CA ASN A 89 -6.83 -13.49 1.14
C ASN A 89 -5.37 -13.09 0.88
N ILE A 90 -5.00 -11.86 1.27
CA ILE A 90 -3.62 -11.38 1.11
C ILE A 90 -2.67 -12.13 2.02
N LYS A 91 -3.07 -12.40 3.27
CA LYS A 91 -2.30 -13.22 4.21
C LYS A 91 -2.01 -14.60 3.60
N ASP A 92 -3.05 -15.31 3.17
CA ASP A 92 -2.91 -16.65 2.60
C ASP A 92 -2.01 -16.61 1.35
N TYR A 93 -2.20 -15.62 0.48
CA TYR A 93 -1.38 -15.44 -0.72
C TYR A 93 0.12 -15.24 -0.42
N ILE A 94 0.47 -14.31 0.48
CA ILE A 94 1.90 -14.05 0.78
C ILE A 94 2.54 -15.20 1.56
N MET A 95 1.77 -15.99 2.30
CA MET A 95 2.24 -17.22 2.94
C MET A 95 2.50 -18.31 1.91
N ASP A 96 1.49 -18.64 1.10
CA ASP A 96 1.52 -19.79 0.20
C ASP A 96 2.45 -19.59 -1.00
N VAL A 97 2.47 -18.37 -1.56
CA VAL A 97 3.24 -18.07 -2.79
C VAL A 97 4.62 -17.51 -2.46
N TRP A 98 4.69 -16.65 -1.44
CA TRP A 98 5.90 -15.89 -1.12
C TRP A 98 6.52 -16.29 0.21
N GLY A 99 6.09 -17.38 0.84
CA GLY A 99 6.74 -17.98 2.01
C GLY A 99 6.88 -17.05 3.21
N PHE A 100 5.99 -16.07 3.37
CA PHE A 100 5.92 -15.28 4.59
C PHE A 100 5.46 -16.20 5.74
N ARG A 101 5.95 -15.94 6.96
CA ARG A 101 5.57 -16.71 8.15
C ARG A 101 4.67 -15.85 9.01
N GLU A 102 3.57 -16.42 9.50
CA GLU A 102 2.57 -15.72 10.32
C GLU A 102 3.18 -15.08 11.57
N GLU A 103 4.19 -15.69 12.18
CA GLU A 103 4.90 -15.14 13.34
C GLU A 103 5.64 -13.81 13.07
N ASN A 104 5.88 -13.49 11.79
CA ASN A 104 6.49 -12.23 11.36
C ASN A 104 5.45 -11.22 10.84
N MET A 105 4.16 -11.46 11.12
CA MET A 105 3.06 -10.60 10.68
C MET A 105 2.42 -9.88 11.86
N THR A 106 2.11 -8.61 11.66
CA THR A 106 1.19 -7.85 12.53
C THR A 106 -0.13 -7.68 11.81
N ILE A 107 -1.21 -8.17 12.39
CA ILE A 107 -2.56 -8.13 11.80
C ILE A 107 -3.46 -7.26 12.69
N LEU A 108 -4.08 -6.24 12.11
CA LEU A 108 -5.02 -5.34 12.78
C LEU A 108 -6.39 -5.39 12.10
N LEU A 109 -7.42 -5.83 12.82
CA LEU A 109 -8.80 -5.94 12.34
C LEU A 109 -9.79 -5.46 13.41
N ASP A 110 -10.91 -4.88 13.00
CA ASP A 110 -12.06 -4.56 13.85
C ASP A 110 -13.09 -5.72 13.89
N ASP A 111 -12.61 -6.96 14.00
CA ASP A 111 -13.41 -8.19 14.01
C ASP A 111 -13.72 -8.71 15.44
N GLY A 112 -13.27 -7.99 16.46
CA GLY A 112 -13.41 -8.36 17.87
C GLY A 112 -12.43 -9.43 18.36
N GLN A 113 -11.52 -9.92 17.51
CA GLN A 113 -10.51 -10.93 17.86
C GLN A 113 -9.09 -10.37 17.79
N HIS A 114 -8.79 -9.59 16.75
CA HIS A 114 -7.48 -9.00 16.53
C HIS A 114 -7.31 -7.69 17.30
N LYS A 115 -6.07 -7.19 17.33
CA LYS A 115 -5.77 -5.86 17.85
C LYS A 115 -6.46 -4.81 16.97
N LEU A 116 -7.22 -3.91 17.61
CA LEU A 116 -8.02 -2.93 16.88
C LEU A 116 -7.14 -1.99 16.03
N PRO A 117 -7.55 -1.66 14.79
CA PRO A 117 -6.82 -0.77 13.89
C PRO A 117 -7.06 0.72 14.24
N THR A 118 -6.67 1.09 15.47
CA THR A 118 -6.65 2.49 15.91
C THR A 118 -5.45 3.24 15.33
N ARG A 119 -5.49 4.58 15.32
CA ARG A 119 -4.36 5.41 14.85
C ARG A 119 -3.06 5.02 15.54
N ALA A 120 -3.09 4.90 16.86
CA ALA A 120 -1.92 4.52 17.66
C ALA A 120 -1.40 3.11 17.32
N ASN A 121 -2.30 2.15 17.07
CA ASN A 121 -1.91 0.78 16.76
C ASN A 121 -1.35 0.63 15.35
N ILE A 122 -1.91 1.34 14.38
CA ILE A 122 -1.42 1.38 12.99
C ILE A 122 -0.01 1.97 12.96
N LEU A 123 0.17 3.17 13.54
CA LEU A 123 1.49 3.82 13.59
C LEU A 123 2.50 2.99 14.39
N GLY A 124 2.07 2.37 15.49
CA GLY A 124 2.93 1.46 16.27
C GLY A 124 3.38 0.24 15.46
N ALA A 125 2.49 -0.36 14.66
CA ALA A 125 2.83 -1.49 13.81
C ALA A 125 3.86 -1.12 12.73
N TYR A 126 3.72 0.04 12.10
CA TYR A 126 4.70 0.52 11.11
C TYR A 126 6.06 0.86 11.75
N ASN A 127 6.07 1.52 12.91
CA ASN A 127 7.31 1.79 13.64
C ASN A 127 8.04 0.48 14.00
N GLN A 128 7.30 -0.50 14.54
CA GLN A 128 7.88 -1.79 14.90
C GLN A 128 8.43 -2.52 13.66
N LEU A 129 7.70 -2.49 12.54
CA LEU A 129 8.17 -3.07 11.27
C LEU A 129 9.52 -2.47 10.87
N VAL A 130 9.67 -1.14 10.90
CA VAL A 130 10.92 -0.45 10.58
C VAL A 130 12.05 -0.81 11.55
N GLU A 131 11.77 -0.79 12.85
CA GLU A 131 12.74 -1.09 13.91
C GLU A 131 13.33 -2.51 13.74
N ASP A 132 12.45 -3.49 13.51
CA ASP A 132 12.80 -4.90 13.41
C ASP A 132 13.49 -5.26 12.08
N SER A 133 13.23 -4.49 11.02
CA SER A 133 13.71 -4.78 9.67
C SER A 133 15.23 -4.64 9.54
N GLN A 134 15.89 -5.57 8.87
CA GLN A 134 17.34 -5.58 8.64
C GLN A 134 17.67 -5.58 7.14
N PRO A 135 18.87 -5.12 6.74
CA PRO A 135 19.29 -5.22 5.33
C PRO A 135 19.17 -6.66 4.82
N GLY A 136 18.44 -6.84 3.72
CA GLY A 136 18.10 -8.16 3.16
C GLY A 136 16.64 -8.58 3.41
N ASP A 137 15.98 -8.01 4.42
CA ASP A 137 14.57 -8.30 4.71
C ASP A 137 13.64 -7.81 3.60
N VAL A 138 12.48 -8.47 3.51
CA VAL A 138 11.37 -8.11 2.61
C VAL A 138 10.16 -7.79 3.47
N CYS A 139 9.67 -6.57 3.35
CA CYS A 139 8.55 -6.03 4.10
C CYS A 139 7.35 -5.85 3.18
N PHE A 140 6.18 -6.24 3.67
CA PHE A 140 4.92 -6.08 2.95
C PHE A 140 3.87 -5.39 3.83
N CYS A 141 3.35 -4.26 3.37
CA CYS A 141 2.26 -3.56 4.04
C CYS A 141 1.00 -3.66 3.20
N HIS A 142 -0.13 -3.99 3.82
CA HIS A 142 -1.44 -3.97 3.18
C HIS A 142 -2.44 -3.24 4.05
N PHE A 143 -3.19 -2.35 3.42
CA PHE A 143 -4.31 -1.64 4.04
C PHE A 143 -5.55 -1.79 3.17
N SER A 144 -6.65 -2.23 3.76
CA SER A 144 -7.97 -2.23 3.14
C SER A 144 -8.96 -1.55 4.10
N GLY A 145 -9.58 -0.46 3.63
CA GLY A 145 -10.43 0.40 4.46
C GLY A 145 -10.83 1.67 3.72
N HIS A 146 -11.34 2.66 4.46
CA HIS A 146 -11.60 3.97 3.87
C HIS A 146 -10.32 4.77 3.72
N GLY A 147 -10.26 5.49 2.60
CA GLY A 147 -9.37 6.63 2.42
C GLY A 147 -10.17 7.92 2.42
N GLY A 148 -9.53 9.00 2.82
CA GLY A 148 -10.12 10.34 2.88
C GLY A 148 -9.14 11.37 2.35
N MET A 149 -9.58 12.63 2.33
CA MET A 149 -8.73 13.77 2.03
C MET A 149 -8.79 14.78 3.17
N LEU A 150 -7.68 15.45 3.42
CA LEU A 150 -7.61 16.62 4.28
C LEU A 150 -6.99 17.78 3.50
N PRO A 151 -7.34 19.04 3.79
CA PRO A 151 -6.60 20.16 3.22
C PRO A 151 -5.11 20.00 3.50
N ASP A 152 -4.31 20.18 2.45
CA ASP A 152 -2.85 20.23 2.54
C ASP A 152 -2.47 21.44 3.42
N ASP A 153 -1.56 21.19 4.37
CA ASP A 153 -1.04 22.20 5.29
C ASP A 153 0.44 22.56 5.06
N ASN A 154 1.08 21.92 4.08
CA ASN A 154 2.50 22.02 3.81
C ASN A 154 2.82 22.52 2.37
N GLY A 155 1.89 22.35 1.42
CA GLY A 155 1.96 22.88 0.06
C GLY A 155 2.69 22.00 -0.94
N ASP A 156 2.80 20.69 -0.69
CA ASP A 156 3.44 19.71 -1.57
C ASP A 156 2.49 19.05 -2.57
N GLU A 157 1.18 19.17 -2.38
CA GLU A 157 0.17 18.62 -3.29
C GLU A 157 -0.34 19.65 -4.31
N ASP A 158 -0.30 19.29 -5.60
CA ASP A 158 -0.68 20.17 -6.72
C ASP A 158 -2.19 20.50 -6.71
N ASP A 159 -3.02 19.65 -6.09
CA ASP A 159 -4.47 19.85 -5.94
C ASP A 159 -4.89 20.46 -4.60
N GLY A 160 -3.95 20.59 -3.65
CA GLY A 160 -4.14 21.17 -2.33
C GLY A 160 -4.81 20.26 -1.29
N PHE A 161 -4.81 18.94 -1.50
CA PHE A 161 -5.36 17.97 -0.54
C PHE A 161 -4.43 16.76 -0.32
N ASP A 162 -4.14 16.47 0.95
CA ASP A 162 -3.42 15.25 1.34
C ASP A 162 -4.37 14.05 1.31
N GLU A 163 -3.86 12.92 0.83
CA GLU A 163 -4.53 11.64 0.94
C GLU A 163 -4.34 11.06 2.33
N THR A 164 -5.37 10.39 2.85
CA THR A 164 -5.35 9.93 4.25
C THR A 164 -5.95 8.54 4.42
N LEU A 165 -5.38 7.77 5.34
CA LEU A 165 -5.99 6.53 5.85
C LEU A 165 -6.92 6.87 7.02
N ILE A 166 -8.10 6.25 7.05
CA ILE A 166 -9.09 6.48 8.12
C ILE A 166 -8.96 5.36 9.18
N PRO A 167 -8.30 5.59 10.34
CA PRO A 167 -8.25 4.62 11.43
C PRO A 167 -9.63 4.42 12.08
N LEU A 168 -9.81 3.34 12.84
CA LEU A 168 -11.10 3.05 13.49
C LEU A 168 -11.58 4.18 14.43
N ASP A 169 -10.64 4.82 15.13
CA ASP A 169 -10.87 5.91 16.09
C ASP A 169 -10.66 7.31 15.50
N PHE A 170 -10.75 7.47 14.17
CA PHE A 170 -10.49 8.73 13.47
C PHE A 170 -11.27 9.94 14.00
N LYS A 171 -12.48 9.71 14.54
CA LYS A 171 -13.31 10.77 15.14
C LYS A 171 -12.68 11.39 16.38
N GLN A 172 -11.82 10.65 17.08
CA GLN A 172 -11.12 11.11 18.29
C GLN A 172 -9.67 11.50 17.99
N THR A 173 -9.00 10.77 17.10
CA THR A 173 -7.54 10.91 16.90
C THR A 173 -7.15 11.55 15.57
N GLY A 174 -8.13 11.84 14.70
CA GLY A 174 -7.89 12.29 13.34
C GLY A 174 -7.50 11.14 12.39
N GLN A 175 -7.31 11.51 11.12
CA GLN A 175 -6.88 10.62 10.04
C GLN A 175 -5.34 10.48 10.06
N ILE A 176 -4.79 9.58 9.26
CA ILE A 176 -3.34 9.43 9.06
C ILE A 176 -3.02 9.96 7.67
N ARG A 177 -2.22 11.03 7.58
CA ARG A 177 -1.75 11.58 6.29
C ARG A 177 -0.73 10.65 5.64
N ASP A 178 -0.71 10.60 4.32
CA ASP A 178 0.38 10.09 3.48
C ASP A 178 1.77 10.54 3.95
N ASP A 179 1.87 11.82 4.28
CA ASP A 179 3.06 12.51 4.74
C ASP A 179 3.56 11.96 6.11
N ASP A 180 2.63 11.56 6.99
CA ASP A 180 2.94 10.81 8.22
C ASP A 180 3.47 9.39 7.89
N LEU A 181 2.87 8.72 6.91
CA LEU A 181 3.29 7.37 6.49
C LEU A 181 4.68 7.40 5.87
N TYR A 182 4.97 8.38 5.02
CA TYR A 182 6.30 8.56 4.44
C TYR A 182 7.36 8.77 5.52
N LYS A 183 7.11 9.64 6.50
CA LYS A 183 8.01 9.92 7.63
C LYS A 183 8.22 8.74 8.56
N ILE A 184 7.22 7.86 8.74
CA ILE A 184 7.28 6.74 9.68
C ILE A 184 7.77 5.46 9.01
N LEU A 185 7.42 5.23 7.74
CA LEU A 185 7.65 3.96 7.06
C LEU A 185 8.79 4.02 6.04
N VAL A 186 8.91 5.12 5.28
CA VAL A 186 9.88 5.21 4.17
C VAL A 186 11.19 5.83 4.65
N VAL A 187 11.13 6.99 5.30
CA VAL A 187 12.31 7.75 5.75
C VAL A 187 13.24 6.94 6.68
N PRO A 188 12.75 6.28 7.74
CA PRO A 188 13.61 5.57 8.69
C PRO A 188 13.97 4.14 8.25
N MET A 189 13.43 3.65 7.13
CA MET A 189 13.67 2.27 6.70
C MET A 189 15.14 2.04 6.34
N LYS A 190 15.71 0.95 6.87
CA LYS A 190 17.13 0.63 6.68
C LYS A 190 17.43 0.34 5.21
N ARG A 191 18.57 0.84 4.74
CA ARG A 191 19.11 0.53 3.41
C ARG A 191 19.25 -0.97 3.23
N GLY A 192 18.85 -1.47 2.07
CA GLY A 192 18.91 -2.90 1.73
C GLY A 192 17.65 -3.69 2.10
N VAL A 193 16.66 -3.07 2.75
CA VAL A 193 15.31 -3.63 2.88
C VAL A 193 14.55 -3.42 1.57
N THR A 194 13.72 -4.39 1.21
CA THR A 194 12.69 -4.23 0.17
C THR A 194 11.35 -4.00 0.84
N LEU A 195 10.65 -2.92 0.51
CA LEU A 195 9.33 -2.59 1.03
C LEU A 195 8.32 -2.57 -0.12
N THR A 196 7.24 -3.33 0.02
CA THR A 196 6.11 -3.29 -0.91
C THR A 196 4.85 -2.96 -0.14
N CYS A 197 4.13 -1.93 -0.57
CA CYS A 197 2.87 -1.51 0.02
C CYS A 197 1.73 -1.71 -0.98
N LEU A 198 0.62 -2.25 -0.51
CA LEU A 198 -0.61 -2.42 -1.27
C LEU A 198 -1.75 -1.73 -0.51
N TYR A 199 -2.16 -0.55 -0.98
CA TYR A 199 -3.21 0.21 -0.32
C TYR A 199 -4.48 0.21 -1.17
N ASP A 200 -5.54 -0.30 -0.55
CA ASP A 200 -6.84 -0.57 -1.15
C ASP A 200 -7.88 0.35 -0.50
N CYS A 201 -7.75 1.63 -0.82
CA CYS A 201 -8.61 2.70 -0.32
C CYS A 201 -8.91 3.70 -1.44
N CYS A 202 -10.04 4.41 -1.35
CA CYS A 202 -10.35 5.50 -2.25
C CYS A 202 -9.40 6.68 -1.97
N HIS A 203 -8.88 7.34 -3.01
CA HIS A 203 -7.91 8.47 -2.89
C HIS A 203 -6.58 8.01 -2.34
N SER A 204 -5.90 7.21 -3.14
CA SER A 204 -4.61 6.64 -2.77
C SER A 204 -3.52 6.85 -3.82
N GLY A 205 -3.70 7.77 -4.77
CA GLY A 205 -2.75 8.03 -5.86
C GLY A 205 -1.32 8.32 -5.39
N THR A 206 -1.16 9.03 -4.27
CA THR A 206 0.12 9.52 -3.74
C THR A 206 0.49 8.99 -2.35
N VAL A 207 -0.29 8.12 -1.67
CA VAL A 207 -0.12 7.70 -0.24
C VAL A 207 1.30 7.46 0.35
N LEU A 208 2.34 7.21 -0.44
CA LEU A 208 3.72 7.08 0.04
C LEU A 208 4.70 8.11 -0.53
N ASP A 209 4.24 9.12 -1.26
CA ASP A 209 5.04 10.18 -1.91
C ASP A 209 6.31 9.64 -2.54
N LEU A 210 6.14 8.66 -3.43
CA LEU A 210 7.26 8.05 -4.13
C LEU A 210 7.53 8.82 -5.44
N PRO A 211 8.80 9.11 -5.75
CA PRO A 211 9.18 10.03 -6.82
C PRO A 211 8.91 9.54 -8.25
N TYR A 212 8.62 8.24 -8.43
CA TYR A 212 8.40 7.65 -9.75
C TYR A 212 7.03 7.00 -9.82
N ASN A 213 6.22 7.37 -10.80
CA ASN A 213 4.88 6.86 -11.01
C ASN A 213 4.74 6.14 -12.35
N PHE A 214 3.97 5.06 -12.37
CA PHE A 214 3.62 4.28 -13.55
C PHE A 214 2.11 4.04 -13.58
N ARG A 215 1.50 4.39 -14.70
CA ARG A 215 0.05 4.25 -14.94
C ARG A 215 -0.19 3.33 -16.14
N PRO A 216 -0.79 2.14 -15.95
CA PRO A 216 -0.99 1.17 -17.02
C PRO A 216 -1.95 1.72 -18.07
N GLY A 217 -1.54 1.71 -19.34
CA GLY A 217 -2.34 2.20 -20.47
C GLY A 217 -2.27 3.71 -20.73
N GLU A 218 -1.57 4.46 -19.87
CA GLU A 218 -1.27 5.89 -20.06
C GLU A 218 0.22 6.11 -20.34
N THR A 219 1.07 5.39 -19.61
CA THR A 219 2.54 5.50 -19.67
C THR A 219 3.15 4.17 -20.08
N GLU A 220 4.25 4.20 -20.84
CA GLU A 220 5.03 2.99 -21.18
C GLU A 220 6.15 2.71 -20.16
N GLU A 221 6.67 3.76 -19.52
CA GLU A 221 7.75 3.74 -18.55
C GLU A 221 7.38 4.58 -17.32
N PHE A 222 8.21 4.55 -16.26
CA PHE A 222 8.03 5.41 -15.09
C PHE A 222 8.24 6.88 -15.46
N GLU A 223 7.36 7.75 -14.95
CA GLU A 223 7.48 9.20 -14.99
C GLU A 223 7.98 9.71 -13.63
N GLU A 224 8.85 10.72 -13.64
CA GLU A 224 9.37 11.36 -12.42
C GLU A 224 8.47 12.54 -12.03
N GLU A 225 8.13 12.64 -10.76
CA GLU A 225 7.32 13.74 -10.23
C GLU A 225 8.13 15.06 -10.24
N ALA A 226 7.65 16.03 -11.02
CA ALA A 226 8.41 17.23 -11.39
C ALA A 226 8.77 18.14 -10.18
N ASN A 227 7.98 18.09 -9.11
CA ASN A 227 8.15 18.92 -7.91
C ASN A 227 8.68 18.14 -6.70
N PHE A 228 9.12 16.90 -6.89
CA PHE A 228 9.50 16.04 -5.77
C PHE A 228 10.75 16.57 -5.03
N GLN A 229 10.61 16.84 -3.73
CA GLN A 229 11.75 17.23 -2.90
C GLN A 229 12.60 16.02 -2.53
N PHE A 230 13.61 15.71 -3.34
CA PHE A 230 14.56 14.62 -3.08
C PHE A 230 15.40 14.78 -1.81
N GLY A 231 15.35 15.92 -1.10
CA GLY A 231 16.17 16.21 0.09
C GLY A 231 16.21 15.08 1.13
N PRO A 232 15.07 14.55 1.60
CA PRO A 232 15.02 13.41 2.52
C PRO A 232 15.49 12.09 1.88
N LEU A 233 15.16 11.89 0.60
CA LEU A 233 15.46 10.68 -0.16
C LEU A 233 16.93 10.56 -0.56
N ILE A 234 17.69 11.65 -0.73
CA ILE A 234 19.12 11.61 -1.10
C ILE A 234 19.97 10.84 -0.05
N SER A 235 19.55 10.79 1.21
CA SER A 235 20.22 9.97 2.24
C SER A 235 19.87 8.47 2.18
N ILE A 236 18.77 8.11 1.52
CA ILE A 236 18.14 6.77 1.50
C ILE A 236 18.27 6.08 0.13
N ALA A 237 18.27 6.87 -0.95
CA ALA A 237 18.08 6.46 -2.35
C ALA A 237 19.14 5.50 -2.89
N ALA A 238 20.26 5.32 -2.18
CA ALA A 238 21.28 4.36 -2.60
C ALA A 238 20.94 2.89 -2.25
N GLY A 239 19.83 2.57 -1.56
CA GLY A 239 19.49 1.14 -1.40
C GLY A 239 18.19 0.73 -0.74
N LEU A 240 17.21 1.61 -0.51
CA LEU A 240 15.83 1.18 -0.25
C LEU A 240 15.10 0.96 -1.58
N ALA A 241 14.49 -0.21 -1.76
CA ALA A 241 13.54 -0.45 -2.85
C ALA A 241 12.12 -0.43 -2.26
N ALA A 242 11.46 0.71 -2.33
CA ALA A 242 10.08 0.88 -1.90
C ALA A 242 9.17 0.95 -3.14
N THR A 243 8.06 0.22 -3.10
CA THR A 243 7.08 0.18 -4.19
C THR A 243 5.68 0.21 -3.60
N CYS A 244 4.80 1.07 -4.10
CA CYS A 244 3.40 1.15 -3.70
C CYS A 244 2.50 0.78 -4.88
N ILE A 245 1.51 -0.07 -4.66
CA ILE A 245 0.40 -0.26 -5.58
C ILE A 245 -0.85 0.26 -4.89
N ASN A 246 -1.60 1.09 -5.61
CA ASN A 246 -2.74 1.81 -5.07
C ASN A 246 -3.86 1.91 -6.13
N THR A 247 -5.07 2.34 -5.75
CA THR A 247 -6.18 2.55 -6.69
C THR A 247 -6.78 3.94 -6.53
N ASN A 248 -6.59 4.82 -7.51
CA ASN A 248 -7.16 6.17 -7.50
C ASN A 248 -8.54 6.21 -8.18
N ASP A 249 -9.55 6.83 -7.58
CA ASP A 249 -10.89 7.00 -8.16
C ASP A 249 -11.12 8.44 -8.66
N PRO A 250 -10.97 8.72 -9.98
CA PRO A 250 -11.13 10.06 -10.52
C PRO A 250 -12.58 10.55 -10.55
N ALA A 251 -13.57 9.67 -10.39
CA ALA A 251 -14.99 10.02 -10.52
C ALA A 251 -15.67 10.38 -9.18
N ASN A 252 -15.01 10.13 -8.06
CA ASN A 252 -15.65 10.13 -6.77
C ASN A 252 -14.76 10.80 -5.70
N SER A 253 -14.43 12.08 -5.89
CA SER A 253 -13.61 12.93 -4.99
C SER A 253 -14.18 13.16 -3.58
N CYS A 254 -15.18 12.38 -3.15
CA CYS A 254 -15.94 12.68 -1.95
C CYS A 254 -16.51 11.39 -1.31
N CYS A 255 -15.64 10.50 -0.83
CA CYS A 255 -16.04 9.55 0.22
C CYS A 255 -16.06 10.27 1.57
N THR A 256 -16.98 11.21 1.76
CA THR A 256 -17.18 11.87 3.06
C THR A 256 -17.84 10.90 4.03
N VAL A 257 -17.03 10.30 4.91
CA VAL A 257 -17.50 9.66 6.15
C VAL A 257 -17.94 10.76 7.13
N SER A 258 -19.01 11.49 6.76
CA SER A 258 -19.63 12.55 7.58
C SER A 258 -20.51 11.96 8.68
#